data_AF-A0A2V7NWA6-F1
#
_entry.id   AF-A0A2V7NWA6-F1
#
_cell.length_a   1.000
_cell.length_b   1.000
_cell.length_c   1.000
_cell.angle_alpha   90.00
_cell.angle_beta   90.00
_cell.angle_gamma   90.00
#
_symmetry.space_group_name_H-M   'P 1'
#
loop_
_entity.id
_entity.type
_entity.pdbx_description
1 polymer ?
#
loop_
_entity_poly.entity_id
_entity_poly.type
_entity_poly.pdbx_seq_one_letter_code
_entity_poly.pdbx_strand_id
1 'polypeptide(L)'
;MTRALSGADTSALAPSVRATIRHLVAEWQPTERRPHYRVELSAGAAAATQVVRDPLELDRGVPERQIERRAFFNAGLDAELLFGPLIGVSHPIVDTRLKYDPDWYATEDVSTQFAQAYVGGQWRLGEIFFGILPR
;
A
#
# COMPACT_ATOMS: atom_id res chain seq x y z
N MET A 1 -8.34 -24.22 16.44
CA MET A 1 -9.71 -24.77 16.25
C MET A 1 -9.74 -25.90 15.21
N THR A 2 -9.08 -25.77 14.06
CA THR A 2 -8.93 -26.83 13.02
C THR A 2 -8.35 -28.16 13.52
N ARG A 3 -7.42 -28.12 14.48
CA ARG A 3 -6.79 -29.32 15.08
C ARG A 3 -7.76 -30.23 15.85
N ALA A 4 -8.82 -29.64 16.43
CA ALA A 4 -9.83 -30.40 17.18
C ALA A 4 -10.82 -31.11 16.26
N LEU A 5 -11.16 -30.49 15.11
CA LEU A 5 -11.97 -31.14 14.08
C LEU A 5 -11.19 -32.19 13.27
N SER A 6 -9.88 -31.99 13.03
CA SER A 6 -9.07 -32.97 12.29
C SER A 6 -8.83 -34.28 13.05
N GLY A 7 -8.90 -34.25 14.38
CA GLY A 7 -8.74 -35.41 15.25
C GLY A 7 -10.06 -36.07 15.68
N ALA A 8 -11.21 -35.53 15.27
CA ALA A 8 -12.51 -36.09 15.60
C ALA A 8 -12.72 -37.39 14.82
N ASP A 9 -12.98 -38.49 15.55
CA ASP A 9 -13.33 -39.76 14.92
C ASP A 9 -14.71 -39.65 14.25
N THR A 10 -14.72 -39.50 12.93
CA THR A 10 -15.94 -39.37 12.13
C THR A 10 -16.51 -40.73 11.71
N SER A 11 -15.89 -41.84 12.13
CA SER A 11 -16.26 -43.21 11.72
C SER A 11 -17.69 -43.59 12.12
N ALA A 12 -18.13 -43.16 13.31
CA ALA A 12 -19.48 -43.40 13.85
C ALA A 12 -20.54 -42.38 13.41
N LEU A 13 -20.17 -41.35 12.63
CA LEU A 13 -21.10 -40.30 12.22
C LEU A 13 -21.85 -40.65 10.93
N ALA A 14 -23.09 -40.17 10.84
CA ALA A 14 -23.91 -40.27 9.63
C ALA A 14 -23.20 -39.63 8.42
N PRO A 15 -23.42 -40.13 7.19
CA PRO A 15 -22.71 -39.66 5.99
C PRO A 15 -22.85 -38.15 5.74
N SER A 16 -24.02 -37.57 6.01
CA SER A 16 -24.30 -36.13 5.86
C SER A 16 -23.46 -35.28 6.80
N VAL A 17 -23.38 -35.67 8.07
CA VAL A 17 -22.59 -34.98 9.10
C VAL A 17 -21.10 -35.05 8.78
N ARG A 18 -20.63 -36.20 8.28
CA ARG A 18 -19.24 -36.36 7.81
C ARG A 18 -18.93 -35.45 6.61
N ALA A 19 -19.87 -35.30 5.68
CA ALA A 19 -19.70 -34.41 4.53
C ALA A 19 -19.61 -32.94 4.97
N THR A 20 -20.47 -32.50 5.90
CA THR A 20 -20.43 -31.15 6.47
C THR A 20 -19.11 -30.87 7.18
N ILE A 21 -18.63 -31.80 8.02
CA ILE A 21 -17.34 -31.66 8.70
C ILE A 21 -16.19 -31.57 7.69
N ARG A 22 -16.19 -32.41 6.64
CA ARG A 22 -15.17 -32.33 5.58
C ARG A 22 -15.21 -31.00 4.82
N HIS A 23 -16.39 -30.47 4.56
CA HIS A 23 -16.55 -29.17 3.91
C HIS A 23 -15.99 -28.04 4.78
N LEU A 24 -16.37 -28.00 6.07
CA LEU A 24 -15.84 -27.03 7.03
C LEU A 24 -14.31 -27.14 7.19
N VAL A 25 -13.78 -28.36 7.23
CA VAL A 25 -12.32 -28.57 7.31
C VAL A 25 -11.63 -28.14 6.02
N ALA A 26 -12.20 -28.41 4.85
CA ALA A 26 -11.64 -27.99 3.57
C ALA A 26 -11.67 -26.46 3.41
N GLU A 27 -12.72 -25.81 3.88
CA GLU A 27 -12.89 -24.36 3.82
C GLU A 27 -12.00 -23.62 4.82
N TRP A 28 -11.70 -24.25 5.96
CA TRP A 28 -10.77 -23.72 6.96
C TRP A 28 -9.34 -24.24 6.83
N GLN A 29 -9.08 -25.13 5.86
CA GLN A 29 -7.70 -25.46 5.52
C GLN A 29 -7.07 -24.18 4.98
N PRO A 30 -5.88 -23.80 5.48
CA PRO A 30 -5.20 -22.62 4.98
C PRO A 30 -5.03 -22.81 3.48
N THR A 31 -5.70 -21.93 2.70
CA THR A 31 -5.50 -21.84 1.26
C THR A 31 -3.99 -21.78 1.05
N GLU A 32 -3.44 -22.76 0.34
CA GLU A 32 -2.01 -22.79 0.08
C GLU A 32 -1.59 -21.41 -0.42
N ARG A 33 -0.62 -20.79 0.26
CA ARG A 33 -0.03 -19.51 -0.15
C ARG A 33 0.68 -19.74 -1.47
N ARG A 34 -0.08 -19.69 -2.56
CA ARG A 34 0.45 -19.73 -3.91
C ARG A 34 1.17 -18.41 -4.17
N PRO A 35 2.27 -18.43 -4.94
CA PRO A 35 2.90 -17.21 -5.38
C PRO A 35 1.86 -16.27 -6.00
N HIS A 36 1.76 -15.06 -5.46
CA HIS A 36 0.85 -14.03 -5.93
C HIS A 36 1.65 -12.74 -6.10
N TYR A 37 1.36 -12.02 -7.18
CA TYR A 37 1.88 -10.68 -7.38
C TYR A 37 0.77 -9.80 -7.92
N ARG A 38 0.74 -8.55 -7.46
CA ARG A 38 -0.11 -7.49 -7.99
C ARG A 38 0.75 -6.28 -8.25
N VAL A 39 0.61 -5.73 -9.44
CA VAL A 39 1.29 -4.50 -9.84
C VAL A 39 0.25 -3.59 -10.50
N GLU A 40 0.11 -2.39 -9.98
CA GLU A 40 -0.78 -1.36 -10.51
C GLU A 40 0.00 -0.06 -10.67
N LEU A 41 -0.17 0.59 -11.82
CA LEU A 41 0.56 1.79 -12.20
C LEU A 41 -0.45 2.93 -12.38
N SER A 42 -0.13 4.09 -11.82
CA SER A 42 -0.90 5.32 -11.99
C SER A 42 0.00 6.44 -12.51
N ALA A 43 -0.55 7.30 -13.37
CA ALA A 43 0.12 8.50 -13.84
C ALA A 43 -0.91 9.59 -14.15
N GLY A 44 -0.53 10.84 -13.92
CA GLY A 44 -1.37 12.00 -14.15
C GLY A 44 -0.56 13.24 -14.46
N ALA A 45 -1.23 14.23 -15.06
CA ALA A 45 -0.65 15.54 -15.32
C ALA A 45 -1.70 16.61 -15.01
N ALA A 46 -1.26 17.70 -14.39
CA ALA A 46 -2.08 18.85 -14.07
C ALA A 46 -1.35 20.12 -14.49
N ALA A 47 -2.08 21.18 -14.82
CA ALA A 47 -1.50 22.50 -15.03
C ALA A 47 -2.23 23.48 -14.12
N ALA A 48 -1.48 24.30 -13.38
CA ALA A 48 -2.07 25.38 -12.60
C ALA A 48 -1.62 26.74 -13.12
N THR A 49 -2.60 27.63 -13.19
CA THR A 49 -2.42 29.07 -13.34
C THR A 49 -2.92 29.74 -12.07
N GLN A 50 -2.36 29.36 -10.92
CA GLN A 50 -2.80 29.93 -9.64
C GLN A 50 -1.95 31.15 -9.32
N VAL A 51 -2.62 32.30 -9.16
CA VAL A 51 -2.10 33.39 -8.34
C VAL A 51 -2.03 32.82 -6.93
N VAL A 52 -0.83 32.68 -6.37
CA VAL A 52 -0.65 32.29 -4.97
C VAL A 52 -1.34 33.38 -4.13
N ARG A 53 -2.60 33.17 -3.75
CA ARG A 53 -3.30 34.03 -2.79
C ARG A 53 -2.88 33.58 -1.41
N ASP A 54 -1.65 33.91 -1.04
CA ASP A 54 -1.25 33.91 0.35
C ASP A 54 -1.95 35.11 1.02
N PRO A 55 -2.86 34.90 1.99
CA PRO A 55 -3.52 36.00 2.69
C PRO A 55 -2.54 36.88 3.49
N LEU A 56 -1.30 36.42 3.74
CA LEU A 56 -0.23 37.23 4.34
C LEU A 56 0.51 38.12 3.33
N GLU A 57 0.30 37.93 2.02
CA GLU A 57 0.94 38.75 0.98
C GLU A 57 0.06 39.90 0.46
N LEU A 58 -1.19 40.01 0.91
CA LEU A 58 -2.11 41.09 0.51
C LEU A 58 -1.63 42.50 0.90
N ASP A 59 -0.73 42.63 1.87
CA ASP A 59 -0.17 43.92 2.35
C ASP A 59 1.32 44.12 1.97
N ARG A 60 1.93 43.17 1.26
CA ARG A 60 3.31 43.27 0.80
C ARG A 60 3.30 44.01 -0.54
N GLY A 61 3.47 45.34 -0.49
CA GLY A 61 3.51 46.19 -1.68
C GLY A 61 4.46 45.71 -2.80
N VAL A 62 4.30 46.30 -3.98
CA VAL A 62 5.00 46.06 -5.27
C VAL A 62 6.47 45.60 -5.09
N PRO A 63 6.92 44.53 -5.79
CA PRO A 63 6.35 44.01 -7.04
C PRO A 63 5.35 42.86 -6.88
N GLU A 64 4.31 42.93 -7.71
CA GLU A 64 3.35 41.84 -7.93
C GLU A 64 4.10 40.64 -8.52
N ARG A 65 4.08 39.51 -7.81
CA ARG A 65 4.81 38.31 -8.24
C ARG A 65 4.19 37.78 -9.55
N GLN A 66 5.04 37.46 -10.52
CA GLN A 66 4.64 37.05 -11.87
C GLN A 66 3.70 35.83 -11.85
N ILE A 67 2.70 35.85 -12.76
CA ILE A 67 1.83 34.71 -13.02
C ILE A 67 2.68 33.59 -13.65
N GLU A 68 3.17 32.67 -12.82
CA GLU A 68 3.92 31.52 -13.31
C GLU A 68 2.97 30.39 -13.69
N ARG A 69 2.89 30.11 -15.00
CA ARG A 69 2.23 28.91 -15.52
C ARG A 69 3.12 27.71 -15.21
N ARG A 70 2.60 26.77 -14.42
CA ARG A 70 3.33 25.53 -14.08
C ARG A 70 2.55 24.31 -14.53
N ALA A 71 3.28 23.35 -15.09
CA ALA A 71 2.81 22.00 -15.34
C ALA A 71 3.35 21.09 -14.24
N PHE A 72 2.50 20.18 -13.78
CA PHE A 72 2.78 19.17 -12.78
C PHE A 72 2.53 17.80 -13.39
N PHE A 73 3.40 16.88 -13.03
CA PHE A 73 3.30 15.47 -13.32
C PHE A 73 3.31 14.69 -12.01
N ASN A 74 2.47 13.65 -11.96
CA ASN A 74 2.44 12.67 -10.89
C ASN A 74 2.47 11.25 -11.46
N ALA A 75 3.13 10.33 -10.77
CA ALA A 75 3.17 8.90 -11.07
C ALA A 75 3.16 8.10 -9.77
N GLY A 76 2.58 6.90 -9.78
CA GLY A 76 2.54 6.01 -8.64
C GLY A 76 2.63 4.55 -9.07
N LEU A 77 3.14 3.71 -8.18
CA LEU A 77 3.21 2.27 -8.35
C LEU A 77 2.72 1.59 -7.08
N ASP A 78 1.74 0.72 -7.22
CA ASP A 78 1.29 -0.23 -6.21
C ASP A 78 1.90 -1.59 -6.54
N ALA A 79 2.82 -2.07 -5.72
CA ALA A 79 3.42 -3.39 -5.89
C ALA A 79 3.23 -4.25 -4.63
N GLU A 80 2.67 -5.43 -4.83
CA GLU A 80 2.48 -6.46 -3.81
C GLU A 80 3.05 -7.79 -4.33
N LEU A 81 3.86 -8.43 -3.49
CA LEU A 81 4.52 -9.70 -3.77
C LEU A 81 4.31 -10.64 -2.61
N LEU A 82 3.76 -11.83 -2.87
CA LEU A 82 3.64 -12.92 -1.91
C LEU A 82 4.36 -14.14 -2.48
N PHE A 83 5.38 -14.61 -1.75
CA PHE A 83 6.13 -15.80 -2.13
C PHE A 83 6.39 -16.68 -0.91
N GLY A 84 5.58 -17.72 -0.75
CA GLY A 84 5.67 -18.64 0.39
C GLY A 84 5.49 -17.92 1.72
N PRO A 85 6.51 -17.90 2.61
CA PRO A 85 6.44 -17.20 3.88
C PRO A 85 6.67 -15.69 3.76
N LEU A 86 7.11 -15.18 2.61
CA LEU A 86 7.52 -13.79 2.42
C LEU A 86 6.41 -12.94 1.78
N ILE A 87 6.27 -11.71 2.27
CA ILE A 87 5.44 -10.66 1.69
C ILE A 87 6.28 -9.40 1.49
N GLY A 88 6.08 -8.71 0.38
CA GLY A 88 6.65 -7.40 0.11
C GLY A 88 5.59 -6.48 -0.46
N VAL A 89 5.48 -5.26 0.08
CA VAL A 89 4.58 -4.23 -0.41
C VAL A 89 5.35 -2.94 -0.56
N SER A 90 5.17 -2.25 -1.69
CA SER A 90 5.71 -0.91 -1.91
C SER A 90 4.74 -0.03 -2.67
N HIS A 91 4.64 1.22 -2.22
CA HIS A 91 3.84 2.27 -2.84
C HIS A 91 4.67 3.55 -3.05
N PRO A 92 5.63 3.56 -4.00
CA PRO A 92 6.31 4.80 -4.38
C PRO A 92 5.39 5.70 -5.21
N ILE A 93 5.40 6.98 -4.89
CA ILE A 93 4.72 8.06 -5.60
C ILE A 93 5.78 9.07 -6.00
N VAL A 94 5.72 9.56 -7.23
CA VAL A 94 6.48 10.71 -7.71
C VAL A 94 5.48 11.83 -7.99
N ASP A 95 5.61 12.98 -7.33
CA ASP A 95 4.79 14.15 -7.61
C ASP A 95 5.66 15.42 -7.66
N THR A 96 5.78 15.98 -8.85
CA THR A 96 6.56 17.21 -9.11
C THR A 96 5.98 18.46 -8.46
N ARG A 97 4.71 18.41 -8.00
CA ARG A 97 4.09 19.48 -7.23
C ARG A 97 4.73 19.67 -5.86
N LEU A 98 5.20 18.59 -5.23
CA LEU A 98 5.77 18.60 -3.87
C LEU A 98 6.97 19.56 -3.73
N LYS A 99 7.71 19.80 -4.83
CA LYS A 99 8.82 20.76 -4.88
C LYS A 99 8.43 22.20 -4.57
N TYR A 100 7.15 22.53 -4.71
CA TYR A 100 6.60 23.87 -4.50
C TYR A 100 5.70 23.94 -3.28
N ASP A 101 5.54 22.84 -2.54
CA ASP A 101 4.76 22.81 -1.32
C ASP A 101 5.63 23.32 -0.16
N PRO A 102 5.27 24.44 0.51
CA PRO A 102 6.05 24.98 1.61
C PRO A 102 6.13 24.03 2.82
N ASP A 103 5.20 23.08 2.92
CA ASP A 103 5.17 22.07 3.99
C ASP A 103 5.93 20.78 3.61
N TRP A 104 6.61 20.75 2.46
CA TRP A 104 7.42 19.62 2.05
C TRP A 104 8.80 19.65 2.70
N TYR A 105 9.09 18.64 3.53
CA TYR A 105 10.31 18.58 4.34
C TYR A 105 11.47 17.78 3.70
N ALA A 106 11.29 17.19 2.51
CA ALA A 106 12.37 16.50 1.81
C ALA A 106 13.06 17.43 0.79
N THR A 107 14.26 17.05 0.33
CA THR A 107 15.05 17.83 -0.62
C THR A 107 14.23 18.19 -1.86
N GLU A 108 14.32 19.43 -2.34
CA GLU A 108 13.60 19.96 -3.52
C GLU A 108 13.80 19.11 -4.80
N ASP A 109 14.89 18.33 -4.85
CA ASP A 109 15.20 17.42 -5.96
C ASP A 109 14.46 16.08 -5.89
N VAL A 110 13.99 15.69 -4.71
CA VAL A 110 13.35 14.40 -4.46
C VAL A 110 11.83 14.58 -4.47
N SER A 111 11.24 14.54 -5.66
CA SER A 111 9.79 14.48 -5.84
C SER A 111 9.21 13.09 -5.57
N THR A 112 9.99 12.18 -5.00
CA THR A 112 9.63 10.77 -4.77
C THR A 112 9.35 10.54 -3.29
N GLN A 113 8.16 10.04 -2.98
CA GLN A 113 7.73 9.64 -1.66
C GLN A 113 7.42 8.14 -1.64
N PHE A 114 7.75 7.46 -0.55
CA PHE A 114 7.26 6.12 -0.28
C PHE A 114 6.15 6.22 0.76
N ALA A 115 4.88 6.13 0.33
CA ALA A 115 3.74 6.17 1.25
C ALA A 115 3.70 4.93 2.14
N GLN A 116 4.09 3.78 1.58
CA GLN A 116 4.23 2.51 2.26
C GLN A 116 5.36 1.71 1.62
N ALA A 117 6.20 1.08 2.42
CA ALA A 117 7.20 0.13 1.93
C ALA A 117 7.57 -0.82 3.06
N TYR A 118 7.21 -2.09 2.95
CA TYR A 118 7.59 -3.09 3.94
C TYR A 118 7.84 -4.46 3.32
N VAL A 119 8.68 -5.21 4.01
CA VAL A 119 8.91 -6.63 3.77
C VAL A 119 8.69 -7.40 5.07
N GLY A 120 8.05 -8.54 4.94
CA GLY A 120 7.72 -9.40 6.07
C GLY A 120 7.96 -10.86 5.73
N GLY A 121 8.24 -11.66 6.74
CA GLY A 121 8.41 -13.09 6.63
C GLY A 121 7.78 -13.80 7.81
N GLN A 122 6.99 -14.84 7.55
CA GLN A 122 6.32 -15.62 8.60
C GLN A 122 6.65 -17.11 8.46
N TRP A 123 7.34 -17.64 9.46
CA TRP A 123 7.69 -19.06 9.58
C TRP A 123 7.02 -19.67 10.81
N ARG A 124 7.09 -21.00 10.94
CA ARG A 124 6.53 -21.71 12.10
C ARG A 124 7.14 -21.29 13.44
N LEU A 125 8.37 -20.78 13.41
CA LEU A 125 9.16 -20.48 14.62
C LEU A 125 9.23 -18.98 14.92
N GLY A 126 8.64 -18.12 14.08
CA GLY A 126 8.69 -16.69 14.29
C GLY A 126 8.38 -15.89 13.03
N GLU A 127 8.27 -14.58 13.24
CA GLU A 127 7.99 -13.59 12.21
C GLU A 127 9.04 -12.48 12.24
N ILE A 128 9.28 -11.90 11.07
CA ILE A 128 10.16 -10.74 10.90
C ILE A 128 9.40 -9.73 10.06
N PHE A 129 9.49 -8.46 10.47
CA PHE A 129 8.91 -7.33 9.75
C PHE A 129 9.92 -6.19 9.70
N PHE A 130 10.07 -5.58 8.53
CA PHE A 130 10.89 -4.39 8.35
C PHE A 130 10.23 -3.46 7.33
N GLY A 131 10.03 -2.20 7.71
CA GLY A 131 9.50 -1.21 6.78
C GLY A 131 8.84 -0.01 7.43
N ILE A 132 8.30 0.82 6.55
CA ILE A 132 7.50 2.00 6.86
C ILE A 132 6.04 1.71 6.51
N LEU A 133 5.17 1.88 7.49
CA LEU A 133 3.73 1.85 7.35
C LEU A 133 3.20 3.29 7.31
N PRO A 134 2.15 3.57 6.53
CA PRO A 134 1.43 4.82 6.66
C PRO A 134 0.90 4.91 8.10
N ARG A 135 1.05 6.10 8.70
CA ARG A 135 0.50 6.40 10.03
C ARG A 135 -1.01 6.56 9.99
#